data_AF-M1EJG9-F1
#
_entry.id   AF-M1EJG9-F1
#
_cell.length_a   1.000
_cell.length_b   1.000
_cell.length_c   1.000
_cell.angle_alpha   90.00
_cell.angle_beta   90.00
_cell.angle_gamma   90.00
#
_symmetry.space_group_name_H-M   'P 1'
#
loop_
_entity.id
_entity.type
_entity.pdbx_description
1 polymer ?
#
loop_
_entity_poly.entity_id
_entity_poly.type
_entity_poly.pdbx_seq_one_letter_code
_entity_poly.pdbx_strand_id
1 'polypeptide(L)'
;THWRQTSDRVDKTKDEMEHEALVEGNLATETSLVVLDTLEIIVQTVMLSEARESILGAVLKVVLYSLGSAQSALFLQHGLATQRALVSKFPELLFEEDTELCADLCLRLLRHCRRRHCGSRVSTIRMHASASLYLLMRQNFEIGNNFARVKMQVTMSLSSLVGTTQSFSEEHLRRSLKTILTYAEEDVGLRDSTFAEQVQDLMFNLHMILTDTVKMKEHQEDPEMLIDLMYRIARGYQGSPDLRLTWLQNMAGKHAELGNHAEAAQCMVHAAALVAEYLALLEDSRYLPVGCVSFQNISSNVLEESAISDDILSPDEEGFCSGKHFTELGLVGLLEQAAAYFTMGGLYEAVNEVYKTLIPILEAHRDYKKLAAVHGKLQEAFTKIMHQSSGW
;
A
#
# COMPACT_ATOMS: atom_id res chain seq x y z
N THR A 1 -25.89 5.60 -45.71
CA THR A 1 -26.72 5.11 -44.59
C THR A 1 -27.73 4.12 -45.12
N HIS A 2 -27.39 2.83 -45.16
CA HIS A 2 -28.36 1.76 -45.42
C HIS A 2 -28.37 0.86 -44.19
N TRP A 3 -29.25 1.21 -43.25
CA TRP A 3 -29.62 0.37 -42.13
C TRP A 3 -30.21 -0.94 -42.69
N ARG A 4 -29.53 -2.08 -42.45
CA ARG A 4 -30.13 -3.40 -42.70
C ARG A 4 -31.19 -3.65 -41.63
N GLN A 5 -32.39 -3.97 -42.10
CA GLN A 5 -33.55 -4.33 -41.29
C GLN A 5 -33.25 -5.54 -40.41
N THR A 6 -33.69 -5.43 -39.17
CA THR A 6 -33.75 -6.45 -38.13
C THR A 6 -34.77 -7.53 -38.51
N SER A 7 -34.45 -8.43 -39.45
CA SER A 7 -35.35 -9.54 -39.81
C SER A 7 -34.71 -10.90 -40.06
N ASP A 8 -33.49 -11.15 -39.55
CA ASP A 8 -32.91 -12.49 -39.51
C ASP A 8 -32.36 -12.78 -38.11
N ARG A 9 -33.25 -12.95 -37.12
CA ARG A 9 -32.94 -13.79 -35.96
C ARG A 9 -33.28 -15.23 -36.34
N VAL A 10 -32.46 -15.80 -37.21
CA VAL A 10 -32.27 -17.25 -37.21
C VAL A 10 -31.71 -17.56 -35.83
N ASP A 11 -32.36 -18.45 -35.07
CA ASP A 11 -31.81 -18.99 -33.83
C ASP A 11 -30.49 -19.66 -34.18
N LYS A 12 -29.38 -18.90 -34.11
CA LYS A 12 -28.04 -19.40 -34.38
C LYS A 12 -27.79 -20.56 -33.45
N THR A 13 -27.29 -21.67 -33.99
CA THR A 13 -26.94 -22.80 -33.15
C THR A 13 -25.84 -22.38 -32.17
N LYS A 14 -25.81 -22.99 -30.98
CA LYS A 14 -24.83 -22.66 -29.94
C LYS A 14 -23.39 -22.71 -30.49
N ASP A 15 -23.12 -23.62 -31.41
CA ASP A 15 -21.81 -23.81 -32.05
C ASP A 15 -21.46 -22.67 -33.03
N GLU A 16 -22.43 -22.14 -33.77
CA GLU A 16 -22.22 -20.97 -34.66
C GLU A 16 -21.99 -19.69 -33.85
N MET A 17 -22.70 -19.54 -32.73
CA MET A 17 -22.47 -18.42 -31.80
C MET A 17 -21.10 -18.49 -31.12
N GLU A 18 -20.66 -19.69 -30.74
CA GLU A 18 -19.31 -19.92 -30.18
C GLU A 18 -18.22 -19.66 -31.23
N HIS A 19 -18.45 -20.04 -32.50
CA HIS A 19 -17.51 -19.80 -33.59
C HIS A 19 -17.39 -18.30 -33.92
N GLU A 20 -18.50 -17.58 -34.04
CA GLU A 20 -18.50 -16.13 -34.26
C GLU A 20 -17.81 -15.38 -33.11
N ALA A 21 -18.09 -15.75 -31.86
CA ALA A 21 -17.42 -15.17 -30.70
C ALA A 21 -15.90 -15.41 -30.71
N LEU A 22 -15.44 -16.56 -31.22
CA LEU A 22 -14.02 -16.86 -31.35
C LEU A 22 -13.35 -16.04 -32.47
N VAL A 23 -14.03 -15.84 -33.60
CA VAL A 23 -13.53 -15.00 -34.71
C VAL A 23 -13.47 -13.53 -34.28
N GLU A 24 -14.51 -13.02 -33.63
CA GLU A 24 -14.50 -11.66 -33.06
C GLU A 24 -13.40 -11.50 -32.00
N GLY A 25 -13.22 -12.50 -31.15
CA GLY A 25 -12.14 -12.55 -30.17
C GLY A 25 -10.77 -12.44 -30.84
N ASN A 26 -10.50 -13.24 -31.87
CA ASN A 26 -9.23 -13.20 -32.61
C ASN A 26 -9.01 -11.86 -33.31
N LEU A 27 -10.03 -11.29 -33.95
CA LEU A 27 -9.93 -9.98 -34.60
C LEU A 27 -9.60 -8.87 -33.59
N ALA A 28 -10.23 -8.91 -32.41
CA ALA A 28 -9.89 -8.00 -31.32
C ALA A 28 -8.43 -8.19 -30.87
N THR A 29 -7.92 -9.43 -30.80
CA THR A 29 -6.52 -9.68 -30.46
C THR A 29 -5.55 -9.09 -31.47
N GLU A 30 -5.80 -9.29 -32.77
CA GLU A 30 -4.97 -8.76 -33.85
C GLU A 30 -4.97 -7.24 -33.86
N THR A 31 -6.14 -6.63 -33.65
CA THR A 31 -6.25 -5.16 -33.55
C THR A 31 -5.39 -4.62 -32.40
N SER A 32 -5.45 -5.26 -31.23
CA SER A 32 -4.61 -4.88 -30.09
C SER A 32 -3.11 -5.08 -30.38
N LEU A 33 -2.71 -6.13 -31.08
CA LEU A 33 -1.31 -6.38 -31.47
C LEU A 33 -0.80 -5.34 -32.47
N VAL A 34 -1.61 -4.97 -33.48
CA VAL A 34 -1.26 -3.89 -34.42
C VAL A 34 -1.06 -2.56 -33.67
N VAL A 35 -1.91 -2.26 -32.68
CA VAL A 35 -1.70 -1.08 -31.84
C VAL A 35 -0.36 -1.16 -31.10
N LEU A 36 -0.02 -2.32 -30.53
CA LEU A 36 1.26 -2.50 -29.84
C LEU A 36 2.46 -2.32 -30.79
N ASP A 37 2.41 -2.89 -31.99
CA ASP A 37 3.45 -2.74 -33.00
C ASP A 37 3.61 -1.27 -33.42
N THR A 38 2.50 -0.54 -33.59
CA THR A 38 2.56 0.90 -33.91
C THR A 38 3.19 1.70 -32.77
N LEU A 39 2.93 1.34 -31.51
CA LEU A 39 3.58 1.97 -30.36
C LEU A 39 5.08 1.68 -30.33
N GLU A 40 5.51 0.46 -30.66
CA GLU A 40 6.93 0.12 -30.75
C GLU A 40 7.65 0.91 -31.86
N ILE A 41 7.00 1.09 -33.01
CA ILE A 41 7.52 1.94 -34.10
C ILE A 41 7.65 3.38 -33.61
N ILE A 42 6.64 3.93 -32.93
CA ILE A 42 6.71 5.29 -32.35
C ILE A 42 7.91 5.41 -31.42
N VAL A 43 8.10 4.46 -30.51
CA VAL A 43 9.24 4.42 -29.57
C VAL A 43 10.57 4.43 -30.34
N GLN A 44 10.72 3.59 -31.36
CA GLN A 44 11.94 3.55 -32.17
C GLN A 44 12.21 4.88 -32.91
N THR A 45 11.16 5.54 -33.40
CA THR A 45 11.28 6.78 -34.18
C THR A 45 11.62 7.99 -33.30
N VAL A 46 11.10 8.01 -32.08
CA VAL A 46 11.22 9.12 -31.12
C VAL A 46 12.60 9.19 -30.46
N MET A 47 13.43 8.15 -30.59
CA MET A 47 14.79 8.08 -30.02
C MET A 47 15.72 9.24 -30.40
N LEU A 48 15.44 9.93 -31.50
CA LEU A 48 16.26 11.03 -32.03
C LEU A 48 15.59 12.42 -31.85
N SER A 49 14.46 12.50 -31.15
CA SER A 49 13.67 13.73 -31.01
C SER A 49 13.84 14.38 -29.64
N GLU A 50 13.83 15.72 -29.60
CA GLU A 50 13.83 16.49 -28.35
C GLU A 50 12.55 16.28 -27.51
N ALA A 51 11.45 15.84 -28.12
CA ALA A 51 10.19 15.54 -27.42
C ALA A 51 10.13 14.11 -26.81
N ARG A 52 11.29 13.44 -26.71
CA ARG A 52 11.46 12.05 -26.24
C ARG A 52 10.66 11.73 -24.99
N GLU A 53 10.83 12.49 -23.92
CA GLU A 53 10.30 12.16 -22.59
C GLU A 53 8.77 12.19 -22.57
N SER A 54 8.19 13.28 -23.09
CA SER A 54 6.73 13.46 -23.16
C SER A 54 6.01 12.36 -23.96
N ILE A 55 6.60 11.92 -25.08
CA ILE A 55 5.99 10.91 -25.95
C ILE A 55 6.15 9.52 -25.34
N LEU A 56 7.31 9.21 -24.74
CA LEU A 56 7.54 7.92 -24.09
C LEU A 56 6.64 7.74 -22.86
N GLY A 57 6.45 8.79 -22.05
CA GLY A 57 5.49 8.79 -20.94
C GLY A 57 4.06 8.51 -21.41
N ALA A 58 3.64 9.13 -22.53
CA ALA A 58 2.32 8.86 -23.13
C ALA A 58 2.18 7.41 -23.65
N VAL A 59 3.21 6.89 -24.33
CA VAL A 59 3.23 5.50 -24.79
C VAL A 59 3.12 4.53 -23.62
N LEU A 60 3.87 4.78 -22.54
CA LEU A 60 3.81 3.96 -21.33
C LEU A 60 2.41 3.99 -20.70
N LYS A 61 1.77 5.16 -20.60
CA LYS A 61 0.37 5.30 -20.12
C LYS A 61 -0.60 4.47 -20.95
N VAL A 62 -0.47 4.47 -22.29
CA VAL A 62 -1.31 3.66 -23.20
C VAL A 62 -1.06 2.16 -23.00
N VAL A 63 0.20 1.73 -22.91
CA VAL A 63 0.54 0.33 -22.64
C VAL A 63 -0.03 -0.11 -21.30
N LEU A 64 0.16 0.67 -20.23
CA LEU A 64 -0.39 0.38 -18.90
C LEU A 64 -1.92 0.28 -18.94
N TYR A 65 -2.59 1.23 -19.58
CA TYR A 65 -4.04 1.22 -19.74
C TYR A 65 -4.53 -0.05 -20.45
N SER A 66 -3.85 -0.43 -21.54
CA SER A 66 -4.17 -1.64 -22.30
C SER A 66 -4.01 -2.92 -21.47
N LEU A 67 -2.98 -3.01 -20.62
CA LEU A 67 -2.74 -4.15 -19.72
C LEU A 67 -3.86 -4.32 -18.69
N GLY A 68 -4.43 -3.22 -18.18
CA GLY A 68 -5.54 -3.29 -17.21
C GLY A 68 -6.91 -3.61 -17.81
N SER A 69 -7.02 -3.65 -19.13
CA SER A 69 -8.25 -4.01 -19.84
C SER A 69 -8.39 -5.53 -19.99
N ALA A 70 -9.58 -6.00 -20.38
CA ALA A 70 -9.85 -7.41 -20.65
C ALA A 70 -9.21 -7.87 -21.98
N GLN A 71 -7.87 -8.01 -21.97
CA GLN A 71 -7.08 -8.40 -23.13
C GLN A 71 -6.81 -9.91 -23.20
N SER A 72 -6.47 -10.36 -24.41
CA SER A 72 -6.11 -11.75 -24.69
C SER A 72 -4.77 -12.18 -24.09
N ALA A 73 -4.58 -13.49 -23.96
CA ALA A 73 -3.34 -14.04 -23.43
C ALA A 73 -2.11 -13.69 -24.28
N LEU A 74 -2.26 -13.69 -25.61
CA LEU A 74 -1.19 -13.38 -26.55
C LEU A 74 -0.78 -11.91 -26.46
N PHE A 75 -1.76 -10.99 -26.46
CA PHE A 75 -1.48 -9.57 -26.28
C PHE A 75 -0.75 -9.29 -24.97
N LEU A 76 -1.17 -9.90 -23.85
CA LEU A 76 -0.54 -9.65 -22.55
C LEU A 76 0.92 -10.13 -22.50
N GLN A 77 1.26 -11.22 -23.20
CA GLN A 77 2.65 -11.68 -23.28
C GLN A 77 3.53 -10.64 -23.98
N HIS A 78 3.09 -10.13 -25.13
CA HIS A 78 3.82 -9.10 -25.89
C HIS A 78 3.81 -7.76 -25.16
N GLY A 79 2.66 -7.30 -24.67
CA GLY A 79 2.54 -6.04 -23.93
C GLY A 79 3.40 -6.00 -22.67
N LEU A 80 3.51 -7.10 -21.91
CA LEU A 80 4.45 -7.19 -20.79
C LEU A 80 5.91 -7.19 -21.23
N ALA A 81 6.23 -7.75 -22.41
CA ALA A 81 7.59 -7.71 -22.96
C ALA A 81 7.96 -6.29 -23.39
N THR A 82 7.07 -5.59 -24.11
CA THR A 82 7.24 -4.18 -24.50
C THR A 82 7.35 -3.30 -23.26
N GLN A 83 6.52 -3.53 -22.24
CA GLN A 83 6.62 -2.83 -20.95
C GLN A 83 7.99 -3.02 -20.30
N ARG A 84 8.50 -4.26 -20.18
CA ARG A 84 9.85 -4.50 -19.64
C ARG A 84 10.94 -3.80 -20.45
N ALA A 85 10.86 -3.86 -21.78
CA ALA A 85 11.83 -3.23 -22.66
C ALA A 85 11.86 -1.70 -22.47
N LEU A 86 10.70 -1.06 -22.31
CA LEU A 86 10.59 0.37 -22.02
C LEU A 86 11.21 0.71 -20.67
N VAL A 87 10.88 -0.04 -19.62
CA VAL A 87 11.42 0.20 -18.26
C VAL A 87 12.94 0.00 -18.22
N SER A 88 13.47 -1.02 -18.88
CA SER A 88 14.92 -1.26 -18.93
C SER A 88 15.69 -0.19 -19.72
N LYS A 89 15.05 0.47 -20.69
CA LYS A 89 15.71 1.47 -21.54
C LYS A 89 15.56 2.89 -20.99
N PHE A 90 14.45 3.17 -20.32
CA PHE A 90 14.10 4.49 -19.82
C PHE A 90 13.54 4.40 -18.40
N PRO A 91 14.38 4.03 -17.43
CA PRO A 91 13.89 3.86 -16.07
C PRO A 91 13.59 5.22 -15.40
N GLU A 92 14.28 6.30 -15.81
CA GLU A 92 14.04 7.70 -15.37
C GLU A 92 12.57 8.13 -15.49
N LEU A 93 11.87 7.73 -16.57
CA LEU A 93 10.46 8.06 -16.82
C LEU A 93 9.49 7.55 -15.73
N LEU A 94 9.86 6.49 -15.01
CA LEU A 94 9.02 5.88 -13.96
C LEU A 94 9.42 6.33 -12.56
N PHE A 95 10.70 6.63 -12.36
CA PHE A 95 11.25 6.90 -11.03
C PHE A 95 11.42 8.40 -10.76
N GLU A 96 11.58 9.26 -11.76
CA GLU A 96 11.74 10.71 -11.54
C GLU A 96 10.44 11.50 -11.75
N GLU A 97 9.62 11.16 -12.76
CA GLU A 97 8.55 12.07 -13.21
C GLU A 97 7.13 11.76 -12.69
N ASP A 98 6.75 10.50 -12.42
CA ASP A 98 5.35 10.11 -12.18
C ASP A 98 5.21 8.95 -11.16
N THR A 99 5.12 9.27 -9.86
CA THR A 99 4.96 8.27 -8.76
C THR A 99 3.68 7.43 -8.91
N GLU A 100 2.61 8.02 -9.44
CA GLU A 100 1.34 7.35 -9.69
C GLU A 100 1.43 6.24 -10.75
N LEU A 101 2.30 6.40 -11.77
CA LEU A 101 2.46 5.38 -12.81
C LEU A 101 3.16 4.13 -12.29
N CYS A 102 4.14 4.29 -11.40
CA CYS A 102 4.79 3.17 -10.74
C CYS A 102 3.81 2.40 -9.85
N ALA A 103 2.94 3.10 -9.14
CA ALA A 103 1.86 2.52 -8.34
C ALA A 103 0.89 1.70 -9.22
N ASP A 104 0.40 2.30 -10.30
CA ASP A 104 -0.55 1.66 -11.21
C ASP A 104 0.06 0.45 -11.93
N LEU A 105 1.35 0.54 -12.32
CA LEU A 105 2.09 -0.58 -12.89
C LEU A 105 2.24 -1.72 -11.86
N CYS A 106 2.67 -1.44 -10.63
CA CYS A 106 2.78 -2.45 -9.56
C CYS A 106 1.45 -3.17 -9.32
N LEU A 107 0.36 -2.39 -9.25
CA LEU A 107 -0.99 -2.90 -9.06
C LEU A 107 -1.45 -3.79 -10.22
N ARG A 108 -1.22 -3.36 -11.47
CA ARG A 108 -1.54 -4.15 -12.67
C ARG A 108 -0.72 -5.43 -12.73
N LEU A 109 0.58 -5.38 -12.47
CA LEU A 109 1.45 -6.56 -12.43
C LEU A 109 0.97 -7.57 -11.38
N LEU A 110 0.65 -7.14 -10.17
CA LEU A 110 0.10 -8.01 -9.11
C LEU A 110 -1.27 -8.60 -9.50
N ARG A 111 -2.13 -7.82 -10.18
CA ARG A 111 -3.39 -8.35 -10.74
C ARG A 111 -3.14 -9.43 -11.80
N HIS A 112 -2.11 -9.31 -12.62
CA HIS A 112 -1.76 -10.32 -13.62
C HIS A 112 -1.14 -11.58 -13.00
N CYS A 113 -0.32 -11.43 -11.96
CA CYS A 113 0.16 -12.56 -11.14
C CYS A 113 -1.01 -13.38 -10.53
N ARG A 114 -2.17 -12.75 -10.33
CA ARG A 114 -3.38 -13.40 -9.79
C ARG A 114 -4.23 -14.17 -10.80
N ARG A 115 -4.12 -13.94 -12.12
CA ARG A 115 -5.15 -14.45 -13.07
C ARG A 115 -5.41 -15.96 -12.93
N ARG A 116 -6.68 -16.29 -12.62
CA ARG A 116 -7.20 -17.62 -12.21
C ARG A 116 -7.31 -18.65 -13.33
N HIS A 117 -7.05 -18.29 -14.58
CA HIS A 117 -7.25 -19.24 -15.68
C HIS A 117 -6.15 -20.29 -15.69
N CYS A 118 -6.53 -21.55 -15.48
CA CYS A 118 -5.64 -22.71 -15.47
C CYS A 118 -5.42 -23.24 -16.90
N GLY A 119 -4.90 -22.38 -17.79
CA GLY A 119 -4.41 -22.76 -19.11
C GLY A 119 -2.90 -22.58 -19.19
N SER A 120 -2.19 -23.37 -20.01
CA SER A 120 -0.72 -23.27 -20.14
C SER A 120 -0.27 -21.84 -20.49
N ARG A 121 -1.06 -21.13 -21.29
CA ARG A 121 -0.87 -19.73 -21.71
C ARG A 121 -1.02 -18.69 -20.61
N VAL A 122 -1.56 -19.07 -19.44
CA VAL A 122 -1.74 -18.14 -18.30
C VAL A 122 -0.62 -18.31 -17.29
N SER A 123 -0.01 -19.49 -17.23
CA SER A 123 1.23 -19.69 -16.47
C SER A 123 2.39 -18.89 -17.04
N THR A 124 2.47 -18.78 -18.38
CA THR A 124 3.45 -17.92 -19.05
C THR A 124 3.23 -16.45 -18.73
N ILE A 125 1.97 -15.97 -18.72
CA ILE A 125 1.65 -14.58 -18.33
C ILE A 125 2.07 -14.28 -16.89
N ARG A 126 1.82 -15.21 -15.95
CA ARG A 126 2.27 -15.04 -14.55
C ARG A 126 3.79 -14.95 -14.44
N MET A 127 4.52 -15.78 -15.19
CA MET A 127 5.98 -15.72 -15.23
C MET A 127 6.47 -14.39 -15.82
N HIS A 128 5.87 -13.91 -16.91
CA HIS A 128 6.18 -12.60 -17.47
C HIS A 128 5.87 -11.46 -16.50
N ALA A 129 4.76 -11.54 -15.75
CA ALA A 129 4.42 -10.53 -14.74
C ALA A 129 5.41 -10.53 -13.57
N SER A 130 5.77 -11.72 -13.03
CA SER A 130 6.80 -11.88 -12.00
C SER A 130 8.17 -11.34 -12.45
N ALA A 131 8.58 -11.64 -13.69
CA ALA A 131 9.83 -11.13 -14.25
C ALA A 131 9.82 -9.61 -14.44
N SER A 132 8.67 -9.04 -14.80
CA SER A 132 8.52 -7.58 -14.94
C SER A 132 8.59 -6.87 -13.58
N LEU A 133 8.01 -7.48 -12.54
CA LEU A 133 8.06 -6.95 -11.19
C LEU A 133 9.48 -7.02 -10.62
N TYR A 134 10.20 -8.12 -10.83
CA TYR A 134 11.60 -8.26 -10.45
C TYR A 134 12.49 -7.23 -11.16
N LEU A 135 12.32 -7.05 -12.48
CA LEU A 135 13.06 -6.04 -13.24
C LEU A 135 12.81 -4.63 -12.72
N LEU A 136 11.56 -4.28 -12.36
CA LEU A 136 11.23 -2.99 -11.77
C LEU A 136 11.99 -2.76 -10.45
N MET A 137 11.99 -3.77 -9.56
CA MET A 137 12.73 -3.72 -8.30
C MET A 137 14.22 -3.52 -8.53
N ARG A 138 14.79 -4.25 -9.50
CA ARG A 138 16.21 -4.18 -9.85
C ARG A 138 16.60 -2.82 -10.42
N GLN A 139 15.83 -2.29 -11.38
CA GLN A 139 16.12 -0.99 -11.99
C GLN A 139 16.02 0.15 -10.97
N ASN A 140 15.04 0.10 -10.06
CA ASN A 140 14.91 1.08 -8.99
C ASN A 140 16.13 1.08 -8.06
N PHE A 141 16.64 -0.11 -7.73
CA PHE A 141 17.86 -0.26 -6.92
C PHE A 141 19.11 0.24 -7.65
N GLU A 142 19.25 -0.04 -8.96
CA GLU A 142 20.41 0.39 -9.76
C GLU A 142 20.49 1.92 -9.93
N ILE A 143 19.36 2.64 -9.98
CA ILE A 143 19.33 4.11 -10.15
C ILE A 143 19.61 4.85 -8.85
N GLY A 144 18.88 4.52 -7.79
CA GLY A 144 18.85 5.30 -6.55
C GLY A 144 19.52 4.63 -5.36
N ASN A 145 19.96 3.38 -5.49
CA ASN A 145 20.33 2.50 -4.37
C ASN A 145 19.27 2.49 -3.24
N ASN A 146 18.03 2.80 -3.60
CA ASN A 146 16.90 2.91 -2.69
C ASN A 146 15.84 1.91 -3.14
N PHE A 147 15.36 1.09 -2.20
CA PHE A 147 14.33 0.08 -2.44
C PHE A 147 12.97 0.47 -1.84
N ALA A 148 12.92 1.50 -0.99
CA ALA A 148 11.74 1.87 -0.22
C ALA A 148 10.53 2.23 -1.09
N ARG A 149 10.74 2.99 -2.17
CA ARG A 149 9.65 3.41 -3.06
C ARG A 149 8.91 2.24 -3.70
N VAL A 150 9.63 1.32 -4.35
CA VAL A 150 9.01 0.13 -4.96
C VAL A 150 8.46 -0.81 -3.89
N LYS A 151 9.17 -0.98 -2.77
CA LYS A 151 8.70 -1.77 -1.61
C LYS A 151 7.33 -1.29 -1.12
N MET A 152 7.18 0.02 -0.93
CA MET A 152 5.92 0.64 -0.50
C MET A 152 4.83 0.45 -1.55
N GLN A 153 5.12 0.70 -2.83
CA GLN A 153 4.09 0.59 -3.87
C GLN A 153 3.59 -0.83 -4.11
N VAL A 154 4.48 -1.82 -4.04
CA VAL A 154 4.10 -3.23 -4.12
C VAL A 154 3.24 -3.63 -2.91
N THR A 155 3.61 -3.17 -1.72
CA THR A 155 2.87 -3.44 -0.48
C THR A 155 1.48 -2.80 -0.50
N MET A 156 1.37 -1.53 -0.87
CA MET A 156 0.10 -0.80 -1.06
C MET A 156 -0.81 -1.47 -2.08
N SER A 157 -0.22 -1.85 -3.22
CA SER A 157 -0.93 -2.52 -4.30
C SER A 157 -1.50 -3.86 -3.84
N LEU A 158 -0.76 -4.63 -3.03
CA LEU A 158 -1.25 -5.88 -2.44
C LEU A 158 -2.47 -5.63 -1.53
N SER A 159 -2.43 -4.61 -0.66
CA SER A 159 -3.55 -4.28 0.24
C SER A 159 -4.84 -3.99 -0.52
N SER A 160 -4.75 -3.16 -1.56
CA SER A 160 -5.91 -2.82 -2.40
C SER A 160 -6.49 -4.05 -3.10
N LEU A 161 -5.63 -5.00 -3.49
CA LEU A 161 -6.03 -6.23 -4.17
C LEU A 161 -6.76 -7.20 -3.23
N VAL A 162 -6.29 -7.30 -1.99
CA VAL A 162 -6.88 -8.18 -0.97
C VAL A 162 -8.20 -7.62 -0.44
N GLY A 163 -8.35 -6.29 -0.35
CA GLY A 163 -9.58 -5.63 0.12
C GLY A 163 -10.75 -5.63 -0.88
N THR A 164 -10.49 -5.69 -2.19
CA THR A 164 -11.52 -5.46 -3.23
C THR A 164 -12.20 -6.73 -3.78
N THR A 165 -11.75 -7.94 -3.44
CA THR A 165 -12.25 -9.16 -4.11
C THR A 165 -12.65 -10.30 -3.17
N GLN A 166 -13.88 -10.79 -3.36
CA GLN A 166 -14.45 -11.92 -2.60
C GLN A 166 -13.86 -13.28 -3.03
N SER A 167 -13.33 -13.42 -4.25
CA SER A 167 -12.71 -14.66 -4.76
C SER A 167 -11.20 -14.48 -5.03
N PHE A 168 -10.43 -14.26 -3.98
CA PHE A 168 -9.00 -14.04 -4.07
C PHE A 168 -8.23 -15.37 -4.26
N SER A 169 -7.50 -15.55 -5.37
CA SER A 169 -6.71 -16.75 -5.64
C SER A 169 -5.29 -16.64 -5.05
N GLU A 170 -5.21 -16.82 -3.75
CA GLU A 170 -3.98 -16.77 -2.95
C GLU A 170 -2.88 -17.70 -3.47
N GLU A 171 -3.23 -18.94 -3.81
CA GLU A 171 -2.25 -19.97 -4.19
C GLU A 171 -1.41 -19.55 -5.41
N HIS A 172 -2.03 -18.91 -6.40
CA HIS A 172 -1.33 -18.45 -7.60
C HIS A 172 -0.41 -17.28 -7.31
N LEU A 173 -0.84 -16.33 -6.48
CA LEU A 173 0.01 -15.21 -6.09
C LEU A 173 1.22 -15.70 -5.28
N ARG A 174 1.02 -16.63 -4.33
CA ARG A 174 2.12 -17.25 -3.58
C ARG A 174 3.14 -17.94 -4.49
N ARG A 175 2.69 -18.64 -5.54
CA ARG A 175 3.59 -19.24 -6.54
C ARG A 175 4.37 -18.17 -7.30
N SER A 176 3.72 -17.08 -7.72
CA SER A 176 4.37 -15.96 -8.40
C SER A 176 5.42 -15.25 -7.52
N LEU A 177 5.18 -15.09 -6.22
CA LEU A 177 6.16 -14.53 -5.28
C LEU A 177 7.38 -15.47 -5.12
N LYS A 178 7.16 -16.79 -5.05
CA LYS A 178 8.27 -17.76 -5.05
C LYS A 178 9.10 -17.69 -6.33
N THR A 179 8.50 -17.46 -7.49
CA THR A 179 9.24 -17.26 -8.74
C THR A 179 10.11 -16.00 -8.73
N ILE A 180 9.69 -14.95 -8.03
CA ILE A 180 10.53 -13.74 -7.86
C ILE A 180 11.74 -14.03 -6.98
N LEU A 181 11.56 -14.81 -5.90
CA LEU A 181 12.66 -15.27 -5.06
C LEU A 181 13.71 -16.06 -5.88
N THR A 182 13.26 -16.98 -6.75
CA THR A 182 14.19 -17.72 -7.60
C THR A 182 14.96 -16.81 -8.56
N TYR A 183 14.34 -15.74 -9.07
CA TYR A 183 15.05 -14.75 -9.90
C TYR A 183 16.11 -13.99 -9.10
N ALA A 184 15.83 -13.64 -7.85
CA ALA A 184 16.80 -12.97 -6.98
C ALA A 184 18.01 -13.88 -6.64
N GLU A 185 17.80 -15.18 -6.46
CA GLU A 185 18.88 -16.15 -6.18
C GLU A 185 19.75 -16.45 -7.42
N GLU A 186 19.13 -16.47 -8.61
CA GLU A 186 19.80 -16.75 -9.88
C GLU A 186 20.56 -15.54 -10.45
N ASP A 187 20.22 -14.30 -10.07
CA ASP A 187 20.88 -13.10 -10.58
C ASP A 187 22.31 -12.95 -10.02
N VAL A 188 23.30 -13.27 -10.87
CA VAL A 188 24.73 -13.20 -10.54
C VAL A 188 25.22 -11.75 -10.43
N GLY A 189 24.56 -10.79 -11.09
CA GLY A 189 25.04 -9.41 -11.20
C GLY A 189 24.93 -8.60 -9.90
N LEU A 190 24.05 -9.00 -8.98
CA LEU A 190 23.75 -8.28 -7.74
C LEU A 190 24.03 -9.14 -6.48
N ARG A 191 24.74 -10.26 -6.61
CA ARG A 191 24.99 -11.20 -5.49
C ARG A 191 25.73 -10.60 -4.31
N ASP A 192 26.60 -9.62 -4.55
CA ASP A 192 27.40 -8.97 -3.50
C ASP A 192 26.70 -7.72 -2.93
N SER A 193 25.44 -7.47 -3.29
CA SER A 193 24.64 -6.33 -2.82
C SER A 193 23.58 -6.73 -1.80
N THR A 194 23.08 -5.76 -1.03
CA THR A 194 21.95 -5.93 -0.09
C THR A 194 20.60 -6.16 -0.80
N PHE A 195 20.55 -6.03 -2.12
CA PHE A 195 19.32 -6.13 -2.91
C PHE A 195 18.61 -7.49 -2.74
N ALA A 196 19.36 -8.59 -2.78
CA ALA A 196 18.77 -9.93 -2.66
C ALA A 196 18.08 -10.13 -1.31
N GLU A 197 18.69 -9.65 -0.22
CA GLU A 197 18.12 -9.68 1.13
C GLU A 197 16.86 -8.81 1.22
N GLN A 198 16.89 -7.59 0.69
CA GLN A 198 15.72 -6.70 0.70
C GLN A 198 14.54 -7.25 -0.13
N VAL A 199 14.81 -7.90 -1.26
CA VAL A 199 13.77 -8.59 -2.05
C VAL A 199 13.22 -9.79 -1.28
N GLN A 200 14.07 -10.57 -0.61
CA GLN A 200 13.65 -11.70 0.23
C GLN A 200 12.73 -11.23 1.35
N ASP A 201 13.11 -10.17 2.07
CA ASP A 201 12.33 -9.58 3.15
C ASP A 201 10.98 -9.06 2.67
N LEU A 202 10.95 -8.37 1.52
CA LEU A 202 9.70 -7.91 0.93
C LEU A 202 8.80 -9.09 0.56
N MET A 203 9.32 -10.10 -0.14
CA MET A 203 8.54 -11.28 -0.52
C MET A 203 8.00 -12.03 0.71
N PHE A 204 8.80 -12.15 1.77
CA PHE A 204 8.37 -12.76 3.03
C PHE A 204 7.26 -11.94 3.69
N ASN A 205 7.41 -10.61 3.78
CA ASN A 205 6.40 -9.72 4.31
C ASN A 205 5.06 -9.83 3.52
N LEU A 206 5.11 -9.75 2.19
CA LEU A 206 3.92 -9.91 1.34
C LEU A 206 3.25 -11.28 1.53
N HIS A 207 4.05 -12.35 1.70
CA HIS A 207 3.52 -13.68 1.98
C HIS A 207 2.82 -13.75 3.34
N MET A 208 3.38 -13.12 4.37
CA MET A 208 2.80 -13.05 5.71
C MET A 208 1.49 -12.26 5.71
N ILE A 209 1.47 -11.05 5.16
CA ILE A 209 0.25 -10.23 5.00
C ILE A 209 -0.85 -11.05 4.32
N LEU A 210 -0.50 -11.75 3.25
CA LEU A 210 -1.46 -12.55 2.49
C LEU A 210 -2.05 -13.70 3.32
N THR A 211 -1.18 -14.42 4.02
CA THR A 211 -1.55 -15.55 4.88
C THR A 211 -2.43 -15.10 6.03
N ASP A 212 -2.04 -14.04 6.71
CA ASP A 212 -2.78 -13.53 7.87
C ASP A 212 -4.11 -12.92 7.43
N THR A 213 -4.20 -12.29 6.25
CA THR A 213 -5.48 -11.76 5.76
C THR A 213 -6.48 -12.87 5.39
N VAL A 214 -6.00 -14.02 4.91
CA VAL A 214 -6.88 -15.18 4.65
C VAL A 214 -7.37 -15.77 5.96
N LYS A 215 -6.47 -15.99 6.92
CA LYS A 215 -6.83 -16.44 8.28
C LYS A 215 -7.80 -15.49 8.97
N MET A 216 -7.67 -14.18 8.74
CA MET A 216 -8.57 -13.17 9.30
C MET A 216 -10.00 -13.34 8.79
N LYS A 217 -10.20 -13.83 7.56
CA LYS A 217 -11.53 -14.16 7.02
C LYS A 217 -12.07 -15.48 7.57
N GLU A 218 -11.19 -16.43 7.88
CA GLU A 218 -11.57 -17.75 8.43
C GLU A 218 -11.93 -17.67 9.93
N HIS A 219 -11.27 -16.77 10.68
CA HIS A 219 -11.41 -16.64 12.13
C HIS A 219 -12.18 -15.39 12.56
N GLN A 220 -13.28 -15.04 11.86
CA GLN A 220 -14.10 -13.87 12.24
C GLN A 220 -14.88 -14.07 13.55
N GLU A 221 -15.07 -15.32 13.97
CA GLU A 221 -15.85 -15.67 15.17
C GLU A 221 -15.00 -15.64 16.46
N ASP A 222 -13.67 -15.60 16.34
CA ASP A 222 -12.74 -15.53 17.48
C ASP A 222 -12.15 -14.12 17.59
N PRO A 223 -12.60 -13.29 18.57
CA PRO A 223 -12.18 -11.90 18.68
C PRO A 223 -10.70 -11.74 19.03
N GLU A 224 -10.11 -12.66 19.79
CA GLU A 224 -8.69 -12.56 20.19
C GLU A 224 -7.78 -12.90 19.02
N MET A 225 -8.06 -14.01 18.32
CA MET A 225 -7.32 -14.37 17.12
C MET A 225 -7.48 -13.31 16.02
N LEU A 226 -8.67 -12.72 15.88
CA LEU A 226 -8.91 -11.64 14.93
C LEU A 226 -8.01 -10.43 15.22
N ILE A 227 -7.96 -9.96 16.46
CA ILE A 227 -7.12 -8.82 16.86
C ILE A 227 -5.64 -9.12 16.63
N ASP A 228 -5.17 -10.31 17.00
CA ASP A 228 -3.77 -10.69 16.79
C ASP A 228 -3.41 -10.75 15.30
N LEU A 229 -4.31 -11.27 14.46
CA LEU A 229 -4.14 -11.24 13.00
C LEU A 229 -4.12 -9.81 12.45
N MET A 230 -5.02 -8.93 12.93
CA MET A 230 -5.01 -7.51 12.55
C MET A 230 -3.69 -6.84 12.92
N TYR A 231 -3.14 -7.15 14.09
CA TYR A 231 -1.85 -6.63 14.55
C TYR A 231 -0.69 -7.11 13.68
N ARG A 232 -0.64 -8.41 13.34
CA ARG A 232 0.38 -8.96 12.42
C ARG A 232 0.32 -8.33 11.04
N ILE A 233 -0.88 -8.13 10.50
CA ILE A 233 -1.10 -7.46 9.22
C ILE A 233 -0.63 -6.00 9.31
N ALA A 234 -1.01 -5.29 10.36
CA ALA A 234 -0.57 -3.92 10.61
C ALA A 234 0.97 -3.82 10.68
N ARG A 235 1.64 -4.82 11.27
CA ARG A 235 3.12 -4.87 11.35
C ARG A 235 3.75 -5.10 9.97
N GLY A 236 3.12 -5.92 9.12
CA GLY A 236 3.53 -6.06 7.72
C GLY A 236 3.53 -4.72 6.96
N TYR A 237 2.66 -3.79 7.35
CA TYR A 237 2.55 -2.45 6.76
C TYR A 237 3.45 -1.38 7.39
N GLN A 238 4.45 -1.73 8.21
CA GLN A 238 5.39 -0.74 8.77
C GLN A 238 6.07 0.14 7.71
N GLY A 239 6.31 -0.39 6.49
CA GLY A 239 6.86 0.38 5.37
C GLY A 239 5.87 1.31 4.65
N SER A 240 4.61 1.39 5.11
CA SER A 240 3.58 2.29 4.58
C SER A 240 2.79 2.92 5.74
N PRO A 241 3.16 4.15 6.17
CA PRO A 241 2.56 4.77 7.35
C PRO A 241 1.05 5.02 7.20
N ASP A 242 0.56 5.37 6.01
CA ASP A 242 -0.88 5.54 5.73
C ASP A 242 -1.69 4.25 6.03
N LEU A 243 -1.18 3.09 5.59
CA LEU A 243 -1.82 1.80 5.86
C LEU A 243 -1.67 1.40 7.33
N ARG A 244 -0.47 1.55 7.91
CA ARG A 244 -0.22 1.28 9.33
C ARG A 244 -1.22 2.04 10.20
N LEU A 245 -1.41 3.34 9.93
CA LEU A 245 -2.37 4.20 10.62
C LEU A 245 -3.81 3.69 10.47
N THR A 246 -4.23 3.35 9.25
CA THR A 246 -5.58 2.83 8.98
C THR A 246 -5.86 1.55 9.76
N TRP A 247 -4.88 0.64 9.83
CA TRP A 247 -5.04 -0.60 10.59
C TRP A 247 -5.06 -0.36 12.11
N LEU A 248 -4.23 0.53 12.63
CA LEU A 248 -4.25 0.91 14.05
C LEU A 248 -5.61 1.50 14.46
N GLN A 249 -6.19 2.37 13.61
CA GLN A 249 -7.53 2.92 13.84
C GLN A 249 -8.63 1.85 13.80
N ASN A 250 -8.58 0.94 12.83
CA ASN A 250 -9.54 -0.17 12.73
C ASN A 250 -9.45 -1.10 13.95
N MET A 251 -8.23 -1.41 14.42
CA MET A 251 -8.02 -2.19 15.64
C MET A 251 -8.56 -1.47 16.88
N ALA A 252 -8.29 -0.15 17.00
CA ALA A 252 -8.84 0.64 18.10
C ALA A 252 -10.37 0.60 18.13
N GLY A 253 -11.01 0.72 16.97
CA GLY A 253 -12.47 0.56 16.84
C GLY A 253 -12.95 -0.82 17.28
N LYS A 254 -12.27 -1.90 16.87
CA LYS A 254 -12.62 -3.26 17.26
C LYS A 254 -12.45 -3.51 18.77
N HIS A 255 -11.38 -2.99 19.36
CA HIS A 255 -11.18 -3.03 20.81
C HIS A 255 -12.28 -2.28 21.56
N ALA A 256 -12.68 -1.10 21.07
CA ALA A 256 -13.76 -0.32 21.65
C ALA A 256 -15.13 -1.03 21.57
N GLU A 257 -15.42 -1.71 20.47
CA GLU A 257 -16.63 -2.55 20.32
C GLU A 257 -16.69 -3.70 21.34
N LEU A 258 -15.53 -4.26 21.70
CA LEU A 258 -15.40 -5.33 22.68
C LEU A 258 -15.37 -4.84 24.14
N GLY A 259 -15.38 -3.52 24.37
CA GLY A 259 -15.25 -2.91 25.71
C GLY A 259 -13.80 -2.82 26.22
N ASN A 260 -12.83 -3.20 25.41
CA ASN A 260 -11.40 -3.17 25.72
C ASN A 260 -10.83 -1.75 25.48
N HIS A 261 -11.22 -0.81 26.32
CA HIS A 261 -10.91 0.61 26.14
C HIS A 261 -9.42 0.96 26.38
N ALA A 262 -8.72 0.18 27.21
CA ALA A 262 -7.29 0.41 27.45
C ALA A 262 -6.47 0.10 26.18
N GLU A 263 -6.75 -1.01 25.52
CA GLU A 263 -6.13 -1.44 24.28
C GLU A 263 -6.49 -0.50 23.14
N ALA A 264 -7.75 -0.07 23.05
CA ALA A 264 -8.17 0.94 22.08
C ALA A 264 -7.37 2.25 22.24
N ALA A 265 -7.15 2.70 23.48
CA ALA A 265 -6.33 3.87 23.76
C ALA A 265 -4.87 3.67 23.32
N GLN A 266 -4.28 2.51 23.61
CA GLN A 266 -2.91 2.18 23.19
C GLN A 266 -2.76 2.18 21.67
N CYS A 267 -3.70 1.59 20.91
CA CYS A 267 -3.69 1.66 19.45
C CYS A 267 -3.69 3.11 18.94
N MET A 268 -4.44 4.00 19.59
CA MET A 268 -4.46 5.43 19.26
C MET A 268 -3.16 6.15 19.63
N VAL A 269 -2.49 5.76 20.72
CA VAL A 269 -1.16 6.28 21.09
C VAL A 269 -0.11 5.86 20.06
N HIS A 270 -0.11 4.61 19.61
CA HIS A 270 0.75 4.15 18.52
C HIS A 270 0.48 4.94 17.22
N ALA A 271 -0.78 5.17 16.88
CA ALA A 271 -1.17 6.00 15.73
C ALA A 271 -0.65 7.45 15.86
N ALA A 272 -0.77 8.05 17.04
CA ALA A 272 -0.27 9.40 17.29
C ALA A 272 1.26 9.47 17.22
N ALA A 273 1.96 8.46 17.75
CA ALA A 273 3.41 8.39 17.71
C ALA A 273 3.95 8.21 16.28
N LEU A 274 3.28 7.42 15.44
CA LEU A 274 3.61 7.28 14.02
C LEU A 274 3.50 8.62 13.29
N VAL A 275 2.41 9.38 13.54
CA VAL A 275 2.22 10.71 12.95
C VAL A 275 3.25 11.70 13.50
N ALA A 276 3.57 11.64 14.79
CA ALA A 276 4.58 12.49 15.42
C ALA A 276 5.98 12.24 14.84
N GLU A 277 6.38 10.97 14.64
CA GLU A 277 7.64 10.61 14.00
C GLU A 277 7.71 11.21 12.59
N TYR A 278 6.65 11.05 11.81
CA TYR A 278 6.55 11.60 10.46
C TYR A 278 6.65 13.14 10.43
N LEU A 279 5.93 13.83 11.33
CA LEU A 279 5.98 15.30 11.40
C LEU A 279 7.36 15.81 11.83
N ALA A 280 8.03 15.13 12.77
CA ALA A 280 9.37 15.49 13.23
C ALA A 280 10.44 15.37 12.12
N LEU A 281 10.21 14.49 11.14
CA LEU A 281 11.06 14.35 9.96
C LEU A 281 10.88 15.50 8.95
N LEU A 282 9.68 16.07 8.87
CA LEU A 282 9.36 17.18 7.94
C LEU A 282 9.80 18.53 8.49
N GLU A 283 9.50 18.81 9.75
CA GLU A 283 9.74 20.11 10.38
C GLU A 283 10.26 19.95 11.81
N ASP A 284 11.43 20.52 12.09
CA ASP A 284 11.97 20.61 13.46
C ASP A 284 11.32 21.78 14.22
N SER A 285 10.05 21.58 14.60
CA SER A 285 9.28 22.53 15.40
C SER A 285 9.37 22.19 16.88
N ARG A 286 9.95 23.09 17.69
CA ARG A 286 10.20 22.87 19.14
C ARG A 286 8.95 22.58 19.99
N TYR A 287 7.75 22.90 19.49
CA TYR A 287 6.48 22.66 20.18
C TYR A 287 5.85 21.31 19.83
N LEU A 288 6.35 20.62 18.78
CA LEU A 288 5.92 19.28 18.43
C LEU A 288 6.69 18.22 19.24
N PRO A 289 6.09 17.05 19.49
CA PRO A 289 6.80 15.94 20.10
C PRO A 289 7.99 15.52 19.24
N VAL A 290 9.11 15.20 19.90
CA VAL A 290 10.30 14.61 19.27
C VAL A 290 9.97 13.16 18.94
N GLY A 291 9.17 12.94 17.88
CA GLY A 291 8.78 11.62 17.41
C GLY A 291 8.12 10.69 18.43
N CYS A 292 8.31 9.39 18.23
CA CYS A 292 7.74 8.31 19.03
C CYS A 292 8.30 8.25 20.47
N VAL A 293 9.53 8.73 20.71
CA VAL A 293 10.15 8.71 22.05
C VAL A 293 9.40 9.58 23.05
N SER A 294 8.69 10.61 22.57
CA SER A 294 7.84 11.48 23.41
C SER A 294 6.66 10.73 24.06
N PHE A 295 6.31 9.56 23.54
CA PHE A 295 5.21 8.73 24.02
C PHE A 295 5.66 7.55 24.89
N GLN A 296 6.97 7.37 25.11
CA GLN A 296 7.52 6.25 25.88
C GLN A 296 7.03 6.21 27.34
N ASN A 297 6.70 7.38 27.91
CA ASN A 297 6.15 7.48 29.26
C ASN A 297 4.73 6.89 29.37
N ILE A 298 4.01 6.76 28.25
CA ILE A 298 2.68 6.15 28.19
C ILE A 298 2.81 4.65 27.93
N SER A 299 3.67 4.26 26.98
CA SER A 299 3.93 2.87 26.64
C SER A 299 5.29 2.70 25.98
N SER A 300 6.06 1.72 26.45
CA SER A 300 7.37 1.37 25.87
C SER A 300 7.27 0.77 24.47
N ASN A 301 6.12 0.18 24.12
CA ASN A 301 5.93 -0.51 22.83
C ASN A 301 5.83 0.48 21.67
N VAL A 302 5.63 1.77 21.96
CA VAL A 302 5.52 2.83 20.95
C VAL A 302 6.82 3.01 20.16
N LEU A 303 7.96 2.57 20.71
CA LEU A 303 9.24 2.55 20.00
C LEU A 303 9.22 1.65 18.75
N GLU A 304 8.27 0.72 18.63
CA GLU A 304 8.07 -0.05 17.40
C GLU A 304 7.69 0.82 16.19
N GLU A 305 7.13 2.01 16.43
CA GLU A 305 6.81 2.98 15.37
C GLU A 305 8.04 3.81 14.96
N SER A 306 9.17 3.70 15.68
CA SER A 306 10.46 4.29 15.29
C SER A 306 11.08 3.60 14.07
N ALA A 307 10.57 2.43 13.67
CA ALA A 307 11.13 1.62 12.60
C ALA A 307 10.85 2.15 11.18
N ILE A 308 10.46 3.42 11.05
CA ILE A 308 10.47 4.13 9.76
C ILE A 308 11.95 4.37 9.42
N SER A 309 12.60 3.36 8.83
CA SER A 309 14.04 3.36 8.55
C SER A 309 14.48 4.57 7.73
N ASP A 310 15.73 5.02 7.94
CA ASP A 310 16.41 6.08 7.17
C ASP A 310 16.30 5.89 5.64
N ASP A 311 16.16 4.66 5.14
CA ASP A 311 16.01 4.34 3.72
C ASP A 311 14.66 4.77 3.11
N ILE A 312 13.67 5.13 3.94
CA ILE A 312 12.28 5.36 3.52
C ILE A 312 11.99 6.82 3.15
N LEU A 313 12.85 7.77 3.54
CA LEU A 313 12.48 9.18 3.57
C LEU A 313 13.50 10.07 2.84
N SER A 314 13.37 10.16 1.52
CA SER A 314 13.71 11.39 0.82
C SER A 314 12.54 12.37 1.09
N PRO A 315 12.69 13.45 1.89
CA PRO A 315 11.61 14.42 2.14
C PRO A 315 11.14 15.14 0.86
N ASP A 316 11.91 15.02 -0.23
CA ASP A 316 11.61 15.61 -1.54
C ASP A 316 10.70 14.75 -2.44
N GLU A 317 10.32 13.52 -2.03
CA GLU A 317 9.45 12.65 -2.84
C GLU A 317 7.96 12.85 -2.53
N GLU A 318 7.30 13.72 -3.31
CA GLU A 318 5.85 13.92 -3.31
C GLU A 318 5.10 12.58 -3.49
N GLY A 319 4.29 12.20 -2.50
CA GLY A 319 3.41 11.02 -2.56
C GLY A 319 3.63 9.96 -1.48
N PHE A 320 4.57 10.16 -0.55
CA PHE A 320 4.85 9.21 0.53
C PHE A 320 3.74 9.11 1.60
N CYS A 321 3.09 10.22 1.94
CA CYS A 321 1.95 10.28 2.86
C CYS A 321 0.91 11.27 2.31
N SER A 322 -0.29 10.79 1.97
CA SER A 322 -1.39 11.64 1.49
C SER A 322 -2.57 11.70 2.48
N GLY A 323 -2.46 11.00 3.62
CA GLY A 323 -3.52 10.94 4.60
C GLY A 323 -3.80 12.29 5.27
N LYS A 324 -5.08 12.66 5.37
CA LYS A 324 -5.58 13.85 6.10
C LYS A 324 -5.12 13.91 7.57
N HIS A 325 -4.68 12.78 8.12
CA HIS A 325 -4.24 12.62 9.49
C HIS A 325 -2.76 12.93 9.71
N PHE A 326 -1.93 13.01 8.65
CA PHE A 326 -0.52 13.41 8.74
C PHE A 326 -0.37 14.94 8.76
N THR A 327 -1.07 15.56 9.70
CA THR A 327 -1.06 17.01 9.94
C THR A 327 -1.08 17.24 11.45
N GLU A 328 -0.67 18.43 11.91
CA GLU A 328 -0.74 18.78 13.34
C GLU A 328 -2.16 18.64 13.91
N LEU A 329 -3.17 19.03 13.13
CA LEU A 329 -4.59 18.86 13.51
C LEU A 329 -5.00 17.38 13.58
N GLY A 330 -4.46 16.56 12.67
CA GLY A 330 -4.63 15.11 12.70
C GLY A 330 -4.05 14.50 13.97
N LEU A 331 -2.82 14.88 14.33
CA LEU A 331 -2.15 14.46 15.57
C LEU A 331 -2.97 14.83 16.81
N VAL A 332 -3.43 16.08 16.91
CA VAL A 332 -4.32 16.54 17.98
C VAL A 332 -5.57 15.67 18.08
N GLY A 333 -6.21 15.36 16.96
CA GLY A 333 -7.40 14.50 16.92
C GLY A 333 -7.14 13.07 17.39
N LEU A 334 -5.97 12.49 17.09
CA LEU A 334 -5.58 11.16 17.55
C LEU A 334 -5.32 11.14 19.07
N LEU A 335 -4.66 12.17 19.60
CA LEU A 335 -4.41 12.32 21.04
C LEU A 335 -5.69 12.54 21.85
N GLU A 336 -6.61 13.37 21.34
CA GLU A 336 -7.93 13.58 21.96
C GLU A 336 -8.72 12.26 22.04
N GLN A 337 -8.67 11.42 21.00
CA GLN A 337 -9.29 10.09 21.00
C GLN A 337 -8.60 9.13 21.98
N ALA A 338 -7.27 9.09 22.02
CA ALA A 338 -6.52 8.29 22.98
C ALA A 338 -6.89 8.66 24.43
N ALA A 339 -6.93 9.96 24.76
CA ALA A 339 -7.32 10.44 26.08
C ALA A 339 -8.77 10.06 26.44
N ALA A 340 -9.69 10.10 25.47
CA ALA A 340 -11.08 9.67 25.67
C ALA A 340 -11.17 8.17 26.01
N TYR A 341 -10.46 7.32 25.26
CA TYR A 341 -10.43 5.88 25.53
C TYR A 341 -9.75 5.54 26.86
N PHE A 342 -8.65 6.19 27.23
CA PHE A 342 -8.05 6.01 28.56
C PHE A 342 -9.00 6.41 29.70
N THR A 343 -9.76 7.49 29.51
CA THR A 343 -10.78 7.93 30.48
C THR A 343 -11.90 6.89 30.62
N MET A 344 -12.35 6.29 29.51
CA MET A 344 -13.35 5.20 29.51
C MET A 344 -12.79 3.92 30.15
N GLY A 345 -11.52 3.61 29.91
CA GLY A 345 -10.81 2.48 30.52
C GLY A 345 -10.43 2.69 31.99
N GLY A 346 -10.66 3.87 32.56
CA GLY A 346 -10.33 4.19 33.95
C GLY A 346 -8.84 4.38 34.24
N LEU A 347 -8.00 4.52 33.21
CA LEU A 347 -6.55 4.75 33.30
C LEU A 347 -6.24 6.24 33.30
N TYR A 348 -6.59 6.91 34.40
CA TYR A 348 -6.52 8.38 34.49
C TYR A 348 -5.07 8.91 34.55
N GLU A 349 -4.11 8.12 35.01
CA GLU A 349 -2.68 8.44 35.01
C GLU A 349 -2.15 8.60 33.57
N ALA A 350 -2.55 7.71 32.67
CA ALA A 350 -2.16 7.76 31.27
C ALA A 350 -2.77 8.97 30.53
N VAL A 351 -3.98 9.39 30.94
CA VAL A 351 -4.62 10.61 30.41
C VAL A 351 -3.74 11.85 30.66
N ASN A 352 -3.09 11.93 31.82
CA ASN A 352 -2.18 13.03 32.13
C ASN A 352 -0.95 13.05 31.21
N GLU A 353 -0.33 11.89 30.97
CA GLU A 353 0.82 11.80 30.08
C GLU A 353 0.44 12.15 28.62
N VAL A 354 -0.75 11.76 28.15
CA VAL A 354 -1.25 12.17 26.83
C VAL A 354 -1.49 13.68 26.75
N TYR A 355 -2.05 14.30 27.78
CA TYR A 355 -2.27 15.75 27.73
C TYR A 355 -0.98 16.56 27.86
N LYS A 356 0.07 16.05 28.52
CA LYS A 356 1.40 16.69 28.51
C LYS A 356 1.99 16.84 27.11
N THR A 357 1.74 15.88 26.21
CA THR A 357 2.17 15.99 24.81
C THR A 357 1.26 16.88 23.98
N LEU A 358 -0.04 16.97 24.33
CA LEU A 358 -1.01 17.79 23.62
C LEU A 358 -0.94 19.30 23.95
N ILE A 359 -0.69 19.67 25.22
CA ILE A 359 -0.73 21.07 25.69
C ILE A 359 0.21 21.99 24.90
N PRO A 360 1.50 21.65 24.67
CA PRO A 360 2.43 22.52 23.94
C PRO A 360 1.94 22.85 22.52
N ILE A 361 1.29 21.90 21.85
CA ILE A 361 0.72 22.08 20.51
C ILE A 361 -0.43 23.09 20.55
N LEU A 362 -1.35 22.93 21.50
CA LEU A 362 -2.50 23.84 21.66
C LEU A 362 -2.08 25.26 22.08
N GLU A 363 -1.03 25.39 22.90
CA GLU A 363 -0.43 26.68 23.26
C GLU A 363 0.16 27.40 22.05
N ALA A 364 0.86 26.67 21.17
CA ALA A 364 1.40 27.21 19.93
C ALA A 364 0.29 27.74 18.99
N HIS A 365 -0.82 26.99 18.86
CA HIS A 365 -1.98 27.42 18.07
C HIS A 365 -2.86 28.50 18.75
N ARG A 366 -2.59 28.82 20.03
CA ARG A 366 -3.39 29.75 20.85
C ARG A 366 -4.87 29.38 20.95
N ASP A 367 -5.19 28.08 20.95
CA ASP A 367 -6.57 27.60 21.14
C ASP A 367 -6.93 27.52 22.63
N TYR A 368 -7.20 28.69 23.22
CA TYR A 368 -7.54 28.81 24.64
C TYR A 368 -8.84 28.08 25.02
N LYS A 369 -9.76 27.85 24.07
CA LYS A 369 -11.00 27.12 24.33
C LYS A 369 -10.71 25.65 24.56
N LYS A 370 -9.89 25.04 23.70
CA LYS A 370 -9.47 23.65 23.89
C LYS A 370 -8.58 23.48 25.11
N LEU A 371 -7.66 24.41 25.37
CA LEU A 371 -6.84 24.38 26.59
C LEU A 371 -7.70 24.37 27.86
N ALA A 372 -8.72 25.23 27.94
CA ALA A 372 -9.64 25.23 29.07
C ALA A 372 -10.38 23.89 29.23
N ALA A 373 -10.82 23.28 28.14
CA ALA A 373 -11.48 21.97 28.16
C ALA A 373 -10.52 20.84 28.60
N VAL A 374 -9.27 20.84 28.12
CA VAL A 374 -8.24 19.86 28.50
C VAL A 374 -7.92 19.96 29.98
N HIS A 375 -7.71 21.18 30.51
CA HIS A 375 -7.46 21.36 31.94
C HIS A 375 -8.68 20.97 32.81
N GLY A 376 -9.90 21.20 32.34
CA GLY A 376 -11.11 20.70 33.00
C GLY A 376 -11.14 19.16 33.09
N LYS A 377 -10.84 18.47 31.99
CA LYS A 377 -10.75 16.99 31.97
C LYS A 377 -9.62 16.47 32.86
N LEU A 378 -8.47 17.15 32.93
CA LEU A 378 -7.38 16.82 33.84
C LEU A 378 -7.79 16.95 35.30
N GLN A 379 -8.52 18.02 35.66
CA GLN A 379 -9.06 18.19 37.00
C GLN A 379 -9.97 17.01 37.39
N GLU A 380 -10.88 16.62 36.50
CA GLU A 380 -11.74 15.46 36.70
C GLU A 380 -10.94 14.16 36.85
N ALA A 381 -9.93 13.94 36.00
CA ALA A 381 -9.06 12.77 36.07
C ALA A 381 -8.33 12.68 37.41
N PHE A 382 -7.67 13.75 37.87
CA PHE A 382 -6.99 13.76 39.17
C PHE A 382 -7.94 13.58 40.34
N THR A 383 -9.15 14.16 40.27
CA THR A 383 -10.18 13.95 41.29
C THR A 383 -10.58 12.48 41.37
N LYS A 384 -10.74 11.80 40.23
CA LYS A 384 -11.05 10.35 40.20
C LYS A 384 -9.90 9.49 40.72
N ILE A 385 -8.64 9.83 40.43
CA ILE A 385 -7.46 9.13 40.99
C ILE A 385 -7.45 9.25 42.52
N MET A 386 -7.69 10.46 43.05
CA MET A 386 -7.77 10.66 44.51
C MET A 386 -8.87 9.83 45.15
N HIS A 387 -10.03 9.70 44.51
CA HIS A 387 -11.11 8.87 45.03
C HIS A 387 -10.81 7.36 44.93
N GLN A 388 -10.05 6.92 43.93
CA GLN A 388 -9.61 5.53 43.81
C GLN A 388 -8.54 5.15 44.85
N SER A 389 -7.61 6.05 45.16
CA SER A 389 -6.58 5.80 46.19
C SER A 389 -7.13 5.82 47.62
N SER A 390 -8.31 6.40 47.83
CA SER A 390 -8.99 6.45 49.13
C SER A 390 -9.73 5.16 49.51
N GLY A 391 -9.77 4.16 48.61
CA GLY A 391 -10.52 2.91 48.77
C GLY A 391 -9.67 1.65 49.02
N TRP A 392 -8.37 1.81 49.25
CA TRP A 392 -7.42 0.72 49.56
C TRP A 392 -7.10 0.64 51.04
#